data_AF-A0A379WX17-F1
#
_entry.id   AF-A0A379WX17-F1
#
_cell.length_a   1.000
_cell.length_b   1.000
_cell.length_c   1.000
_cell.angle_alpha   90.00
_cell.angle_beta   90.00
_cell.angle_gamma   90.00
#
_symmetry.space_group_name_H-M   'P 1'
#
loop_
_entity.id
_entity.type
_entity.pdbx_description
1 polymer ?
#
loop_
_entity_poly.entity_id
_entity_poly.type
_entity_poly.pdbx_seq_one_letter_code
_entity_poly.pdbx_strand_id
1 'polypeptide(L)'
;MILWGPPGTGKTTLAEVIARYASADVERISAVTSGVKEIREAIERARQNRNAGRRTILFVDEVHRFNKSQQDAFLPHIEDALSPLSARPRKIPLLS
;
A
#
# COMPACT_ATOMS: atom_id res chain seq x y z
N MET A 1 -3.49 -3.74 -6.24
CA MET A 1 -3.00 -4.81 -7.15
C MET A 1 -1.96 -5.54 -6.34
N ILE A 2 -2.14 -6.81 -5.99
CA ILE A 2 -1.17 -7.50 -5.12
C ILE A 2 -0.02 -8.02 -6.00
N LEU A 3 1.23 -7.61 -5.69
CA LEU A 3 2.43 -8.24 -6.24
C LEU A 3 2.86 -9.31 -5.23
N TRP A 4 3.23 -10.51 -5.70
CA TRP A 4 3.69 -11.58 -4.82
C TRP A 4 4.78 -12.38 -5.53
N GLY A 5 5.88 -12.65 -4.83
CA GLY A 5 7.01 -13.43 -5.31
C GLY A 5 8.18 -13.41 -4.33
N PRO A 6 9.15 -14.32 -4.46
CA PRO A 6 10.34 -14.40 -3.59
C PRO A 6 11.21 -13.12 -3.62
N PRO A 7 12.04 -12.84 -2.60
CA PRO A 7 12.94 -11.69 -2.60
C PRO A 7 13.83 -11.70 -3.85
N GLY A 8 14.10 -10.53 -4.42
CA GLY A 8 14.91 -10.40 -5.64
C GLY A 8 14.17 -10.56 -6.98
N THR A 9 12.84 -10.79 -6.99
CA THR A 9 12.07 -10.88 -8.25
C THR A 9 11.68 -9.54 -8.88
N GLY A 10 12.21 -8.42 -8.39
CA GLY A 10 11.94 -7.10 -8.98
C GLY A 10 10.55 -6.52 -8.68
N LYS A 11 9.84 -7.00 -7.65
CA LYS A 11 8.53 -6.45 -7.23
C LYS A 11 8.57 -4.94 -6.97
N THR A 12 9.62 -4.47 -6.32
CA THR A 12 9.84 -3.04 -6.05
C THR A 12 10.04 -2.25 -7.34
N THR A 13 10.79 -2.81 -8.30
CA THR A 13 11.02 -2.19 -9.62
C THR A 13 9.71 -2.14 -10.41
N LEU A 14 8.91 -3.20 -10.37
CA LEU A 14 7.60 -3.23 -11.02
C LEU A 14 6.62 -2.24 -10.37
N ALA A 15 6.65 -2.14 -9.04
CA ALA A 15 5.87 -1.14 -8.30
C ALA A 15 6.19 0.29 -8.73
N GLU A 16 7.48 0.61 -8.88
CA GLU A 16 7.94 1.91 -9.36
C GLU A 16 7.49 2.20 -10.79
N VAL A 17 7.65 1.22 -11.69
CA VAL A 17 7.21 1.37 -13.08
C VAL A 17 5.71 1.66 -13.12
N ILE A 18 4.91 0.87 -12.42
CA ILE A 18 3.46 1.03 -12.39
C ILE A 18 3.06 2.38 -11.80
N ALA A 19 3.76 2.85 -10.79
CA ALA A 19 3.52 4.17 -10.22
C ALA A 19 3.79 5.31 -11.20
N ARG A 20 4.89 5.22 -11.96
CA ARG A 20 5.21 6.18 -13.02
C ARG A 20 4.13 6.19 -14.10
N TYR A 21 3.69 5.03 -14.55
CA TYR A 21 2.61 4.91 -15.54
C TYR A 21 1.25 5.36 -15.01
N ALA A 22 0.97 5.17 -13.71
CA ALA A 22 -0.29 5.55 -13.08
C ALA A 22 -0.32 7.01 -12.59
N SER A 23 0.79 7.76 -12.74
CA SER A 23 1.01 9.08 -12.14
C SER A 23 0.65 9.09 -10.65
N ALA A 24 1.21 8.13 -9.92
CA ALA A 24 0.98 7.93 -8.50
C ALA A 24 2.29 8.03 -7.72
N ASP A 25 2.21 8.59 -6.51
CA ASP A 25 3.30 8.55 -5.54
C ASP A 25 3.45 7.12 -4.99
N VAL A 26 4.65 6.71 -4.58
CA VAL A 26 4.90 5.40 -3.95
C VAL A 26 5.37 5.61 -2.52
N GLU A 27 4.61 5.08 -1.57
CA GLU A 27 5.02 4.97 -0.17
C GLU A 27 5.42 3.52 0.10
N ARG A 28 6.65 3.29 0.58
CA ARG A 28 7.18 1.95 0.84
C ARG A 28 7.24 1.69 2.34
N ILE A 29 6.77 0.53 2.75
CA ILE A 29 6.76 0.04 4.12
C ILE A 29 7.36 -1.37 4.09
N SER A 30 8.15 -1.73 5.09
CA SER A 30 8.58 -3.11 5.28
C SER A 30 7.95 -3.66 6.54
N ALA A 31 7.28 -4.80 6.45
CA ALA A 31 6.68 -5.46 7.60
C ALA A 31 7.68 -5.83 8.70
N VAL A 32 8.97 -5.92 8.35
CA VAL A 32 10.06 -6.30 9.26
C VAL A 32 10.59 -5.11 10.02
N THR A 33 10.78 -3.97 9.35
CA THR A 33 11.44 -2.80 9.95
C THR A 33 10.46 -1.73 10.41
N SER A 34 9.24 -1.72 9.88
CA SER A 34 8.21 -0.73 10.23
C SER A 34 7.33 -1.24 11.37
N GLY A 35 7.24 -0.46 12.44
CA GLY A 35 6.28 -0.66 13.50
C GLY A 35 4.87 -0.18 13.12
N VAL A 36 3.93 -0.35 14.05
CA VAL A 36 2.52 0.04 13.88
C VAL A 36 2.38 1.55 13.62
N LYS A 37 3.26 2.36 14.21
CA LYS A 37 3.24 3.82 14.05
C LYS A 37 3.59 4.21 12.61
N GLU A 38 4.68 3.69 12.03
CA GLU A 38 5.04 4.02 10.65
C GLU A 38 3.97 3.56 9.66
N ILE A 39 3.34 2.41 9.90
CA ILE A 39 2.23 1.91 9.06
C ILE A 39 1.08 2.92 9.05
N ARG A 40 0.64 3.39 10.22
CA ARG A 40 -0.45 4.38 10.34
C ARG A 40 -0.09 5.71 9.67
N GLU A 41 1.13 6.19 9.86
CA GLU A 41 1.59 7.43 9.26
C GLU A 41 1.63 7.37 7.72
N ALA A 42 2.08 6.25 7.17
CA ALA A 42 2.11 6.04 5.72
C ALA A 42 0.69 5.96 5.13
N ILE A 43 -0.24 5.33 5.84
CA ILE A 43 -1.66 5.28 5.44
C ILE A 43 -2.30 6.68 5.48
N GLU A 44 -2.04 7.46 6.54
CA GLU A 44 -2.57 8.83 6.63
C GLU A 44 -1.97 9.75 5.55
N ARG A 45 -0.68 9.62 5.23
CA ARG A 45 -0.08 10.32 4.07
C ARG A 45 -0.76 9.94 2.76
N ALA A 46 -0.98 8.64 2.53
CA ALA A 46 -1.70 8.15 1.37
C ALA A 46 -3.14 8.70 1.28
N ARG A 47 -3.81 8.86 2.43
CA ARG A 47 -5.14 9.47 2.55
C ARG A 47 -5.13 10.97 2.25
N GLN A 48 -4.15 11.71 2.78
CA GLN A 48 -3.97 13.14 2.50
C GLN A 48 -3.72 13.39 1.02
N ASN A 49 -2.84 12.60 0.40
CA ASN A 49 -2.57 12.66 -1.03
C ASN A 49 -3.84 12.43 -1.85
N ARG A 50 -4.65 11.43 -1.47
CA ARG A 50 -5.95 11.18 -2.13
C ARG A 50 -6.88 12.38 -2.04
N ASN A 51 -6.98 13.03 -0.88
CA ASN A 51 -7.81 14.23 -0.69
C ASN A 51 -7.31 15.41 -1.54
N ALA A 52 -6.00 15.50 -1.77
CA ALA A 52 -5.38 16.45 -2.70
C ALA A 52 -5.48 16.02 -4.19
N GLY A 53 -6.21 14.95 -4.50
CA GLY A 53 -6.37 14.43 -5.86
C GLY A 53 -5.16 13.67 -6.41
N ARG A 54 -4.13 13.44 -5.59
CA ARG A 54 -2.95 12.65 -5.95
C ARG A 54 -3.20 11.17 -5.68
N ARG A 55 -2.73 10.33 -6.58
CA ARG A 55 -2.77 8.87 -6.39
C ARG A 55 -1.54 8.48 -5.60
N THR A 56 -1.69 7.56 -4.66
CA THR A 56 -0.57 6.95 -3.96
C THR A 56 -0.68 5.44 -4.13
N ILE A 57 0.46 4.77 -4.12
CA ILE A 57 0.62 3.33 -4.11
C ILE A 57 1.32 2.99 -2.81
N LEU A 58 0.72 2.15 -1.98
CA LEU A 58 1.33 1.72 -0.72
C LEU A 58 1.98 0.36 -0.97
N PHE A 59 3.31 0.33 -1.03
CA PHE A 59 4.10 -0.88 -1.19
C PHE A 59 4.47 -1.44 0.18
N VAL A 60 4.05 -2.67 0.50
CA VAL A 60 4.31 -3.32 1.80
C VAL A 60 5.08 -4.61 1.59
N ASP A 61 6.40 -4.53 1.76
CA ASP A 61 7.28 -5.69 1.61
C ASP A 61 7.14 -6.66 2.78
N GLU A 62 7.38 -7.95 2.52
CA GLU A 62 7.38 -9.01 3.53
C GLU A 62 6.09 -9.08 4.37
N VAL A 63 4.92 -8.73 3.80
CA VAL A 63 3.63 -8.65 4.52
C VAL A 63 3.27 -9.90 5.34
N HIS A 64 3.80 -11.07 4.93
CA HIS A 64 3.67 -12.33 5.65
C HIS A 64 4.33 -12.34 7.04
N ARG A 65 5.20 -11.37 7.35
CA ARG A 65 5.86 -11.19 8.65
C ARG A 65 5.11 -10.25 9.59
N PHE A 66 3.96 -9.69 9.20
CA PHE A 66 3.20 -8.85 10.10
C PHE A 66 2.77 -9.61 11.36
N ASN A 67 3.04 -9.02 12.51
CA ASN A 67 2.46 -9.44 13.78
C ASN A 67 0.98 -9.01 13.85
N LYS A 68 0.24 -9.56 14.82
CA LYS A 68 -1.21 -9.32 14.97
C LYS A 68 -1.55 -7.82 15.06
N SER A 69 -0.76 -7.04 15.80
CA SER A 69 -0.98 -5.60 15.96
C SER A 69 -0.75 -4.81 14.67
N GLN A 70 0.20 -5.21 13.83
CA GLN A 70 0.41 -4.62 12.51
C GLN A 70 -0.71 -5.00 11.55
N GLN A 71 -1.19 -6.26 11.58
CA GLN A 71 -2.35 -6.71 10.80
C GLN A 71 -3.61 -5.92 11.17
N ASP A 72 -3.91 -5.79 12.46
CA ASP A 72 -5.08 -5.05 12.96
C ASP A 72 -5.03 -3.56 12.55
N ALA A 73 -3.83 -2.97 12.47
CA ALA A 73 -3.64 -1.61 12.01
C ALA A 73 -3.75 -1.43 10.49
N PHE A 74 -3.66 -2.51 9.72
CA PHE A 74 -3.59 -2.49 8.26
C PHE A 74 -4.88 -3.00 7.58
N LEU A 75 -5.52 -4.02 8.17
CA LEU A 75 -6.74 -4.68 7.69
C LEU A 75 -7.89 -3.72 7.36
N PRO A 76 -8.27 -2.76 8.25
CA PRO A 76 -9.39 -1.86 7.98
C PRO A 76 -9.22 -1.06 6.68
N HIS A 77 -7.97 -0.73 6.33
CA HIS A 77 -7.64 0.07 5.16
C HIS A 77 -7.63 -0.74 3.85
N ILE A 78 -7.42 -2.05 3.94
CA ILE A 78 -7.59 -2.97 2.80
C ILE A 78 -9.08 -3.24 2.55
N GLU A 79 -9.84 -3.49 3.61
CA GLU A 79 -11.27 -3.84 3.49
C GLU A 79 -12.09 -2.70 2.85
N ASP A 80 -11.79 -1.45 3.20
CA ASP A 80 -12.35 -0.26 2.53
C ASP A 80 -11.95 -0.17 1.03
N ALA A 81 -10.81 -0.72 0.65
CA ALA A 81 -10.38 -0.79 -0.74
C ALA A 81 -11.15 -1.88 -1.52
N LEU A 82 -11.45 -3.01 -0.87
CA LEU A 82 -12.07 -4.22 -1.46
C LEU A 82 -13.60 -4.23 -1.48
N SER A 83 -14.29 -3.41 -0.68
CA SER A 83 -15.76 -3.37 -0.70
C SER A 83 -16.32 -3.06 -2.11
N PRO A 84 -17.14 -3.96 -2.70
CA PRO A 84 -17.72 -3.79 -4.04
C PRO A 84 -18.63 -2.56 -4.19
N LEU A 85 -19.07 -1.96 -3.08
CA LEU A 85 -20.04 -0.85 -3.09
C LEU A 85 -19.43 0.52 -3.41
N SER A 86 -18.12 0.62 -3.63
CA SER A 86 -17.43 1.89 -3.93
C SER A 86 -17.14 2.02 -5.43
N ALA A 87 -18.20 2.18 -6.23
CA ALA A 87 -18.12 2.45 -7.66
C ALA A 87 -17.76 3.94 -7.92
N ARG A 88 -16.46 4.31 -7.85
CA ARG A 88 -15.87 5.43 -8.62
C ARG A 88 -14.38 5.17 -8.90
N PRO A 89 -13.87 5.51 -10.10
CA PRO A 89 -12.54 5.09 -10.54
C PRO A 89 -11.49 6.04 -9.94
N ARG A 90 -10.95 5.72 -8.75
CA ARG A 90 -9.85 6.45 -8.10
C ARG A 90 -9.46 5.76 -6.78
N LYS A 91 -8.72 4.64 -6.82
CA LYS A 91 -8.24 3.97 -5.60
C LYS A 91 -6.74 3.67 -5.65
N ILE A 92 -6.09 3.86 -4.51
CA ILE A 92 -4.66 3.63 -4.20
C ILE A 92 -4.36 2.14 -4.36
N PRO A 93 -3.52 1.72 -5.33
CA PRO A 93 -3.07 0.35 -5.41
C PRO A 93 -2.12 0.08 -4.23
N LEU A 94 -2.57 -0.69 -3.24
CA LEU A 94 -1.66 -1.41 -2.37
C LEU A 94 -0.92 -2.46 -3.21
N LEU A 95 0.40 -2.50 -3.09
CA LEU A 95 1.30 -3.51 -3.62
C LEU A 95 1.95 -4.17 -2.39
N SER A 96 2.03 -5.50 -2.34
CA SER A 96 2.85 -6.21 -1.34
C SER A 96 4.03 -6.90 -2.01
#